data_AF-A0A538PYF0-F1
#
_entry.id   AF-A0A538PYF0-F1
#
_cell.length_a   1.000
_cell.length_b   1.000
_cell.length_c   1.000
_cell.angle_alpha   90.00
_cell.angle_beta   90.00
_cell.angle_gamma   90.00
#
_symmetry.space_group_name_H-M   'P 1'
#
loop_
_entity.id
_entity.type
_entity.pdbx_description
1 polymer ?
#
loop_
_entity_poly.entity_id
_entity_poly.type
_entity_poly.pdbx_seq_one_letter_code
_entity_poly.pdbx_strand_id
1 'polypeptide(L)'
;MSTEREKDQTMSKKKTTSKKSATKQAKTKTKRATSDTTAATQETSAPDASDAAEDAAEDSASRLPPEGTVIKKVDRHGTVRCQCTVVEGGIRYKGRVFRSLSGAAMAAATDLGLKNKTQNGFTFWGITKPTRKLTDPVGALKKSSKRFHGVATAVTVAATDQNRAKIRAGLEEHKASIENLLAQVAA
;
A
#
# COMPACT_ATOMS: atom_id res chain seq x y z
N MET A 1 -13.38 58.82 32.08
CA MET A 1 -14.40 58.86 31.03
C MET A 1 -14.31 57.51 30.31
N SER A 2 -14.86 56.41 30.84
CA SER A 2 -16.31 56.09 30.96
C SER A 2 -16.98 56.31 29.61
N THR A 3 -17.31 55.27 28.85
CA THR A 3 -18.48 54.42 29.11
C THR A 3 -18.33 52.96 28.64
N GLU A 4 -18.74 52.06 29.54
CA GLU A 4 -19.23 50.70 29.29
C GLU A 4 -20.51 50.71 28.41
N ARG A 5 -20.79 49.60 27.72
CA ARG A 5 -22.14 49.03 27.63
C ARG A 5 -22.10 47.52 27.33
N GLU A 6 -22.39 46.81 28.40
CA GLU A 6 -22.74 45.41 28.56
C GLU A 6 -24.22 45.16 28.16
N LYS A 7 -24.59 43.86 28.06
CA LYS A 7 -25.95 43.26 28.12
C LYS A 7 -26.74 43.20 26.80
N ASP A 8 -27.49 42.14 26.49
CA ASP A 8 -27.85 40.89 27.15
C ASP A 8 -28.63 40.02 26.13
N GLN A 9 -28.77 38.72 26.44
CA GLN A 9 -29.97 37.89 26.16
C GLN A 9 -30.37 37.60 24.68
N THR A 10 -30.83 36.41 24.27
CA THR A 10 -31.75 35.46 24.91
C THR A 10 -31.66 34.07 24.25
N MET A 11 -32.13 33.08 25.00
CA MET A 11 -32.16 31.65 24.71
C MET A 11 -33.17 31.22 23.63
N SER A 12 -32.93 30.08 22.98
CA SER A 12 -34.03 29.14 22.72
C SER A 12 -33.57 27.69 22.72
N LYS A 13 -34.06 26.96 23.72
CA LYS A 13 -33.89 25.54 23.99
C LYS A 13 -35.28 24.92 23.81
N LYS A 14 -35.48 24.08 22.80
CA LYS A 14 -36.65 23.19 22.63
C LYS A 14 -36.22 22.12 21.62
N LYS A 15 -35.81 20.89 21.96
CA LYS A 15 -36.43 19.80 22.73
C LYS A 15 -37.84 19.47 22.28
N THR A 16 -38.06 18.15 22.09
CA THR A 16 -39.29 17.36 21.90
C THR A 16 -39.50 16.83 20.47
N THR A 17 -39.75 15.54 20.18
CA THR A 17 -40.03 14.35 21.01
C THR A 17 -40.15 13.09 20.13
N SER A 18 -39.62 11.97 20.64
CA SER A 18 -40.22 10.61 20.73
C SER A 18 -40.82 9.87 19.53
N LYS A 19 -40.34 8.63 19.32
CA LYS A 19 -41.03 7.31 19.57
C LYS A 19 -40.18 6.24 18.85
N LYS A 20 -39.52 5.28 19.48
CA LYS A 20 -39.89 4.20 20.44
C LYS A 20 -40.87 3.15 19.88
N SER A 21 -40.30 2.02 19.47
CA SER A 21 -40.80 0.64 19.61
C SER A 21 -39.69 -0.29 19.06
N ALA A 22 -38.85 -0.98 19.84
CA ALA A 22 -39.06 -2.00 20.86
C ALA A 22 -39.57 -3.36 20.29
N THR A 23 -38.72 -4.39 20.44
CA THR A 23 -39.05 -5.70 21.04
C THR A 23 -38.98 -6.97 20.17
N LYS A 24 -37.98 -7.80 20.52
CA LYS A 24 -37.90 -9.28 20.64
C LYS A 24 -38.43 -10.20 19.52
N GLN A 25 -37.66 -11.27 19.26
CA GLN A 25 -37.86 -12.69 19.65
C GLN A 25 -37.03 -13.56 18.67
N ALA A 26 -35.98 -14.27 19.10
CA ALA A 26 -35.96 -15.54 19.83
C ALA A 26 -36.30 -16.79 18.97
N LYS A 27 -35.29 -17.66 18.88
CA LYS A 27 -35.31 -19.13 18.99
C LYS A 27 -35.73 -20.01 17.79
N THR A 28 -34.95 -21.11 17.72
CA THR A 28 -35.33 -22.51 17.38
C THR A 28 -35.62 -22.84 15.91
N LYS A 29 -35.26 -24.00 15.32
CA LYS A 29 -34.45 -25.20 15.65
C LYS A 29 -34.62 -26.11 14.41
N THR A 30 -33.71 -27.08 14.22
CA THR A 30 -34.05 -28.46 13.80
C THR A 30 -34.10 -28.84 12.30
N LYS A 31 -33.22 -29.82 11.99
CA LYS A 31 -33.28 -30.97 11.05
C LYS A 31 -33.20 -30.73 9.54
N ARG A 32 -32.73 -31.67 8.70
CA ARG A 32 -31.84 -32.86 8.74
C ARG A 32 -32.16 -33.57 7.42
N ALA A 33 -31.15 -33.78 6.57
CA ALA A 33 -31.10 -34.76 5.48
C ALA A 33 -32.21 -34.62 4.38
N THR A 34 -32.07 -35.12 3.15
CA THR A 34 -31.41 -36.34 2.67
C THR A 34 -31.38 -36.26 1.14
N SER A 35 -30.33 -36.82 0.52
CA SER A 35 -30.31 -37.58 -0.76
C SER A 35 -30.77 -36.85 -2.05
N ASP A 36 -30.23 -37.06 -3.25
CA ASP A 36 -29.50 -38.20 -3.81
C ASP A 36 -28.98 -37.81 -5.22
N THR A 37 -28.12 -38.69 -5.76
CA THR A 37 -27.99 -38.98 -7.21
C THR A 37 -26.89 -38.29 -8.03
N THR A 38 -25.75 -39.00 -8.04
CA THR A 38 -24.91 -39.45 -9.18
C THR A 38 -24.14 -38.47 -10.06
N ALA A 39 -22.81 -38.54 -9.88
CA ALA A 39 -21.80 -38.94 -10.87
C ALA A 39 -22.09 -38.68 -12.36
N ALA A 40 -21.32 -37.74 -12.92
CA ALA A 40 -20.87 -37.78 -14.30
C ALA A 40 -19.35 -37.59 -14.32
N THR A 41 -18.65 -38.70 -14.57
CA THR A 41 -17.24 -38.76 -14.92
C THR A 41 -17.03 -37.99 -16.22
N GLN A 42 -16.17 -36.97 -16.20
CA GLN A 42 -15.42 -36.54 -17.37
C GLN A 42 -13.97 -36.32 -16.97
N GLU A 43 -13.16 -37.31 -17.30
CA GLU A 43 -11.72 -37.18 -17.47
C GLU A 43 -11.44 -36.11 -18.51
N THR A 44 -10.83 -35.01 -18.07
CA THR A 44 -10.02 -34.16 -18.93
C THR A 44 -8.70 -33.96 -18.22
N SER A 45 -7.69 -34.63 -18.73
CA SER A 45 -6.31 -34.61 -18.27
C SER A 45 -5.78 -33.18 -18.32
N ALA A 46 -5.71 -32.53 -17.16
CA ALA A 46 -4.95 -31.29 -17.00
C ALA A 46 -3.45 -31.65 -16.96
N PRO A 47 -2.58 -30.95 -17.73
CA PRO A 47 -1.16 -31.13 -17.59
C PRO A 47 -0.72 -30.69 -16.19
N ASP A 48 0.12 -31.53 -15.61
CA ASP A 48 0.60 -31.51 -14.24
C ASP A 48 1.15 -30.14 -13.84
N ALA A 49 0.49 -29.49 -12.89
CA ALA A 49 0.91 -28.23 -12.29
C ALA A 49 1.83 -28.43 -11.07
N SER A 50 2.26 -29.67 -10.81
CA SER A 50 3.10 -30.00 -9.66
C SER A 50 4.56 -29.56 -9.85
N ASP A 51 5.12 -29.69 -11.06
CA ASP A 51 6.55 -29.42 -11.29
C ASP A 51 6.88 -27.91 -11.33
N ALA A 52 5.96 -27.08 -11.82
CA ALA A 52 6.17 -25.61 -11.85
C ALA A 52 6.01 -24.94 -10.47
N ALA A 53 5.50 -25.66 -9.47
CA ALA A 53 5.26 -25.14 -8.13
C ALA A 53 6.47 -25.35 -7.19
N GLU A 54 7.31 -26.37 -7.44
CA GLU A 54 8.49 -26.66 -6.62
C GLU A 54 9.67 -25.76 -6.99
N ASP A 55 9.93 -25.56 -8.30
CA ASP A 55 11.00 -24.68 -8.78
C ASP A 55 10.79 -23.21 -8.35
N ALA A 56 9.53 -22.75 -8.38
CA ALA A 56 9.16 -21.42 -7.90
C ALA A 56 9.23 -21.27 -6.36
N ALA A 57 9.14 -22.38 -5.61
CA ALA A 57 9.23 -22.39 -4.16
C ALA A 57 10.68 -22.28 -3.68
N GLU A 58 11.63 -22.93 -4.35
CA GLU A 58 13.07 -22.82 -4.05
C GLU A 58 13.62 -21.42 -4.34
N ASP A 59 13.25 -20.82 -5.48
CA ASP A 59 13.67 -19.46 -5.83
C ASP A 59 13.04 -18.40 -4.88
N SER A 60 11.86 -18.71 -4.33
CA SER A 60 11.23 -17.91 -3.28
C SER A 60 11.94 -18.04 -1.93
N ALA A 61 12.44 -19.23 -1.57
CA ALA A 61 13.17 -19.49 -0.34
C ALA A 61 14.54 -18.80 -0.33
N SER A 62 15.22 -18.79 -1.48
CA SER A 62 16.51 -18.09 -1.66
C SER A 62 16.40 -16.55 -1.51
N ARG A 63 15.20 -15.98 -1.72
CA ARG A 63 14.92 -14.53 -1.56
C ARG A 63 14.45 -14.12 -0.17
N LEU A 64 14.17 -15.06 0.71
CA LEU A 64 13.74 -14.74 2.07
C LEU A 64 14.96 -14.45 2.95
N PRO A 65 14.89 -13.45 3.84
CA PRO A 65 15.93 -13.25 4.84
C PRO A 65 16.01 -14.48 5.76
N PRO A 66 17.15 -14.71 6.41
CA PRO A 66 17.39 -15.92 7.20
C PRO A 66 16.32 -16.14 8.27
N GLU A 67 16.12 -17.39 8.65
CA GLU A 67 15.15 -17.78 9.68
C GLU A 67 15.38 -17.01 10.99
N GLY A 68 14.30 -16.65 11.66
CA GLY A 68 14.31 -15.76 12.83
C GLY A 68 14.25 -14.26 12.47
N THR A 69 14.35 -13.88 11.20
CA THR A 69 14.25 -12.47 10.81
C THR A 69 12.83 -11.92 11.05
N VAL A 70 12.76 -10.80 11.77
CA VAL A 70 11.52 -10.03 11.93
C VAL A 70 11.43 -8.96 10.85
N ILE A 71 10.48 -9.13 9.93
CA ILE A 71 10.22 -8.18 8.86
C ILE A 71 9.12 -7.22 9.32
N LYS A 72 9.42 -5.91 9.30
CA LYS A 72 8.52 -4.86 9.79
C LYS A 72 8.03 -4.00 8.62
N LYS A 73 6.72 -3.85 8.50
CA LYS A 73 6.09 -2.91 7.58
C LYS A 73 5.83 -1.59 8.30
N VAL A 74 6.55 -0.55 7.88
CA VAL A 74 6.42 0.80 8.42
C VAL A 74 5.50 1.67 7.56
N ASP A 75 4.86 2.66 8.18
CA ASP A 75 4.13 3.72 7.49
C ASP A 75 5.08 4.82 6.97
N ARG A 76 4.54 5.80 6.23
CA ARG A 76 5.29 6.97 5.75
C ARG A 76 5.99 7.76 6.86
N HIS A 77 5.49 7.67 8.09
CA HIS A 77 6.05 8.33 9.28
C HIS A 77 6.99 7.43 10.11
N GLY A 78 7.35 6.23 9.62
CA GLY A 78 8.23 5.30 10.31
C GLY A 78 7.55 4.41 11.36
N THR A 79 6.27 4.63 11.66
CA THR A 79 5.51 3.80 12.60
C THR A 79 5.28 2.40 12.04
N VAL A 80 5.60 1.36 12.81
CA VAL A 80 5.35 -0.04 12.43
C VAL A 80 3.84 -0.31 12.42
N ARG A 81 3.30 -0.70 11.26
CA ARG A 81 1.88 -1.04 11.09
C ARG A 81 1.61 -2.53 11.31
N CYS A 82 2.54 -3.37 10.87
CA CYS A 82 2.49 -4.80 11.06
C CYS A 82 3.88 -5.41 10.95
N GLN A 83 4.08 -6.59 11.52
CA GLN A 83 5.34 -7.32 11.47
C GLN A 83 5.08 -8.81 11.33
N CYS A 84 5.98 -9.52 10.65
CA CYS A 84 6.00 -10.97 10.56
C CYS A 84 7.40 -11.50 10.88
N THR A 85 7.48 -12.77 11.24
CA THR A 85 8.75 -13.45 11.56
C THR A 85 8.91 -14.63 10.62
N VAL A 86 10.07 -14.73 9.97
CA VAL A 86 10.44 -15.93 9.20
C VAL A 86 10.76 -17.04 10.19
N VAL A 87 10.11 -18.19 10.07
CA VAL A 87 10.30 -19.37 10.93
C VAL A 87 10.56 -20.59 10.06
N GLU A 88 11.16 -21.63 10.64
CA GLU A 88 11.31 -22.92 9.97
C GLU A 88 9.92 -23.42 9.50
N GLY A 89 9.77 -23.63 8.19
CA GLY A 89 8.50 -24.05 7.58
C GLY A 89 7.53 -22.92 7.18
N GLY A 90 7.89 -21.65 7.32
CA GLY A 90 7.12 -20.55 6.74
C GLY A 90 7.24 -19.20 7.45
N ILE A 91 6.14 -18.45 7.50
CA ILE A 91 6.12 -17.07 8.01
C ILE A 91 5.04 -16.91 9.05
N ARG A 92 5.46 -16.56 10.28
CA ARG A 92 4.57 -16.33 11.41
C ARG A 92 4.07 -14.90 11.41
N TYR A 93 2.75 -14.73 11.36
CA TYR A 93 2.07 -13.45 11.46
C TYR A 93 0.88 -13.57 12.42
N LYS A 94 0.84 -12.71 13.46
CA LYS A 94 -0.20 -12.71 14.52
C LYS A 94 -0.53 -14.11 15.08
N GLY A 95 0.50 -14.92 15.34
CA GLY A 95 0.35 -16.27 15.90
C GLY A 95 -0.07 -17.35 14.92
N ARG A 96 -0.28 -17.05 13.63
CA ARG A 96 -0.52 -18.03 12.58
C ARG A 96 0.72 -18.19 11.71
N VAL A 97 1.03 -19.42 11.30
CA VAL A 97 2.11 -19.72 10.36
C VAL A 97 1.52 -19.84 8.96
N PHE A 98 2.08 -19.10 8.02
CA PHE A 98 1.71 -19.13 6.61
C PHE A 98 2.81 -19.80 5.80
N ARG A 99 2.43 -20.61 4.82
CA ARG A 99 3.37 -21.31 3.91
C ARG A 99 4.19 -20.35 3.03
N SER A 100 3.79 -19.08 2.91
CA SER A 100 4.51 -18.08 2.11
C SER A 100 4.33 -16.65 2.63
N LEU A 101 5.26 -15.79 2.21
CA LEU A 101 5.26 -14.35 2.48
C LEU A 101 4.04 -13.62 1.91
N SER A 102 3.57 -14.02 0.74
CA SER A 102 2.35 -13.48 0.14
C SER A 102 1.10 -13.86 0.95
N GLY A 103 1.05 -15.06 1.53
CA GLY A 103 -0.03 -15.46 2.44
C GLY A 103 -0.08 -14.60 3.71
N ALA A 104 1.08 -14.39 4.35
CA ALA A 104 1.20 -13.49 5.49
C ALA A 104 0.85 -12.03 5.12
N ALA A 105 1.24 -11.57 3.93
CA ALA A 105 0.90 -10.24 3.42
C ALA A 105 -0.59 -10.05 3.18
N MET A 106 -1.30 -11.06 2.67
CA MET A 106 -2.76 -11.01 2.50
C MET A 106 -3.47 -10.88 3.84
N ALA A 107 -3.10 -11.69 4.83
CA ALA A 107 -3.65 -11.58 6.19
C ALA A 107 -3.39 -10.19 6.80
N ALA A 108 -2.17 -9.68 6.66
CA ALA A 108 -1.83 -8.34 7.10
C ALA A 108 -2.57 -7.24 6.34
N ALA A 109 -2.81 -7.40 5.03
CA ALA A 109 -3.56 -6.44 4.24
C ALA A 109 -5.03 -6.36 4.67
N THR A 110 -5.67 -7.50 4.95
CA THR A 110 -7.03 -7.56 5.49
C THR A 110 -7.12 -6.87 6.84
N ASP A 111 -6.17 -7.11 7.74
CA ASP A 111 -6.11 -6.46 9.06
C ASP A 111 -5.96 -4.94 8.97
N LEU A 112 -5.23 -4.46 7.94
CA LEU A 112 -5.05 -3.04 7.68
C LEU A 112 -6.21 -2.42 6.87
N GLY A 113 -7.25 -3.20 6.55
CA GLY A 113 -8.43 -2.75 5.81
C GLY A 113 -8.21 -2.55 4.30
N LEU A 114 -7.11 -3.08 3.72
CA LEU A 114 -6.88 -3.02 2.28
C LEU A 114 -7.73 -4.08 1.56
N LYS A 115 -8.54 -3.63 0.60
CA LYS A 115 -9.45 -4.48 -0.19
C LYS A 115 -8.82 -5.04 -1.48
N ASN A 116 -7.53 -5.39 -1.44
CA ASN A 116 -6.87 -5.96 -2.61
C ASN A 116 -7.13 -7.47 -2.70
N LYS A 117 -7.43 -7.95 -3.91
CA LYS A 117 -7.65 -9.39 -4.16
C LYS A 117 -6.36 -10.21 -4.10
N THR A 118 -5.23 -9.58 -4.40
CA THR A 118 -3.90 -10.19 -4.39
C THR A 118 -2.88 -9.24 -3.77
N GLN A 119 -1.85 -9.79 -3.15
CA GLN A 119 -0.71 -9.04 -2.61
C GLN A 119 0.58 -9.77 -2.98
N ASN A 120 1.51 -9.05 -3.58
CA ASN A 120 2.89 -9.53 -3.68
C ASN A 120 3.54 -9.34 -2.31
N GLY A 121 3.85 -10.45 -1.61
CA GLY A 121 4.44 -10.40 -0.28
C GLY A 121 5.74 -9.60 -0.24
N PHE A 122 6.63 -9.78 -1.22
CA PHE A 122 7.93 -9.12 -1.22
C PHE A 122 7.81 -7.60 -1.32
N THR A 123 6.89 -7.11 -2.15
CA THR A 123 6.60 -5.68 -2.25
C THR A 123 5.85 -5.16 -1.03
N PHE A 124 4.89 -5.92 -0.51
CA PHE A 124 4.08 -5.52 0.65
C PHE A 124 4.94 -5.32 1.90
N TRP A 125 5.88 -6.23 2.13
CA TRP A 125 6.82 -6.19 3.26
C TRP A 125 8.07 -5.35 2.99
N GLY A 126 8.17 -4.71 1.81
CA GLY A 126 9.26 -3.80 1.48
C GLY A 126 10.61 -4.47 1.18
N ILE A 127 10.61 -5.78 0.94
CA ILE A 127 11.81 -6.55 0.56
C ILE A 127 12.22 -6.20 -0.87
N THR A 128 11.24 -6.04 -1.78
CA THR A 128 11.48 -5.63 -3.17
C THR A 128 10.76 -4.33 -3.49
N LYS A 129 11.40 -3.52 -4.34
CA LYS A 129 10.76 -2.30 -4.86
C LYS A 129 9.66 -2.70 -5.87
N PRO A 130 8.48 -2.06 -5.83
CA PRO A 130 7.47 -2.29 -6.85
C PRO A 130 8.03 -1.91 -8.22
N THR A 131 8.04 -2.85 -9.17
CA THR A 131 8.39 -2.56 -10.56
C THR A 131 7.35 -1.62 -11.15
N ARG A 132 7.69 -0.34 -11.27
CA ARG A 132 6.81 0.64 -11.94
C ARG A 132 6.98 0.46 -13.43
N LYS A 133 5.97 -0.10 -14.10
CA LYS A 133 5.89 -0.07 -15.56
C LYS A 133 5.70 1.39 -15.99
N LEU A 134 6.58 1.89 -16.85
CA LEU A 134 6.46 3.22 -17.43
C LEU A 134 5.53 3.14 -18.64
N THR A 135 4.22 3.20 -18.40
CA THR A 135 3.20 3.03 -19.45
C THR A 135 3.18 4.19 -20.45
N ASP A 136 3.52 5.40 -20.01
CA ASP A 136 3.59 6.61 -20.85
C ASP A 136 4.91 7.36 -20.59
N PRO A 137 5.97 7.07 -21.37
CA PRO A 137 7.27 7.69 -21.17
C PRO A 137 7.27 9.19 -21.50
N VAL A 138 6.53 9.61 -22.53
CA VAL A 138 6.48 11.01 -22.96
C VAL A 138 5.68 11.85 -21.96
N GLY A 139 4.53 11.38 -21.51
CA GLY A 139 3.76 12.07 -20.47
C GLY A 139 4.49 12.11 -19.13
N ALA A 140 5.22 11.05 -18.78
CA ALA A 140 6.06 11.04 -17.59
C ALA A 140 7.18 12.10 -17.67
N LEU A 141 7.85 12.23 -18.83
CA LEU A 141 8.88 13.25 -19.07
C LEU A 141 8.31 14.67 -19.00
N LYS A 142 7.15 14.92 -19.61
CA LYS A 142 6.47 16.23 -19.52
C LYS A 142 6.12 16.58 -18.07
N LYS A 143 5.63 15.60 -17.31
CA LYS A 143 5.24 15.80 -15.90
C LYS A 143 6.45 16.06 -15.00
N SER A 144 7.56 15.35 -15.20
CA SER A 144 8.79 15.60 -14.43
C SER A 144 9.39 16.97 -14.78
N SER A 145 9.43 17.34 -16.06
CA SER A 145 9.90 18.66 -16.51
C SER A 145 9.08 19.80 -15.88
N LYS A 146 7.75 19.70 -15.87
CA LYS A 146 6.89 20.71 -15.22
C LYS A 146 7.17 20.85 -13.72
N ARG A 147 7.41 19.73 -13.01
CA ARG A 147 7.75 19.74 -11.59
C ARG A 147 9.11 20.39 -11.34
N PHE A 148 10.10 20.02 -12.15
CA PHE A 148 11.42 20.63 -12.10
C PHE A 148 11.33 22.13 -12.30
N HIS A 149 10.65 22.59 -13.35
CA HIS A 149 10.48 24.02 -13.61
C HIS A 149 9.80 24.74 -12.45
N GLY A 150 8.74 24.18 -11.87
CA GLY A 150 8.07 24.78 -10.72
C GLY A 150 9.01 24.96 -9.52
N VAL A 151 9.82 23.93 -9.22
CA VAL A 151 10.80 24.00 -8.13
C VAL A 151 11.94 24.95 -8.48
N ALA A 152 12.49 24.88 -9.68
CA ALA A 152 13.58 25.73 -10.14
C ALA A 152 13.18 27.21 -10.08
N THR A 153 11.97 27.57 -10.52
CA THR A 153 11.44 28.94 -10.39
C THR A 153 11.31 29.36 -8.93
N ALA A 154 10.80 28.49 -8.05
CA ALA A 154 10.70 28.82 -6.63
C ALA A 154 12.09 29.05 -6.00
N VAL A 155 13.07 28.21 -6.37
CA VAL A 155 14.46 28.31 -5.88
C VAL A 155 15.16 29.56 -6.40
N THR A 156 14.96 29.94 -7.67
CA THR A 156 15.56 31.16 -8.21
C THR A 156 14.93 32.42 -7.64
N VAL A 157 13.62 32.42 -7.36
CA VAL A 157 12.94 33.54 -6.68
C VAL A 157 13.44 33.68 -5.23
N ALA A 158 13.70 32.57 -4.54
CA ALA A 158 14.22 32.57 -3.17
C ALA A 158 15.76 32.72 -3.09
N ALA A 159 16.44 33.05 -4.20
CA ALA A 159 17.90 33.10 -4.25
C ALA A 159 18.45 34.32 -3.49
N THR A 160 19.34 34.07 -2.53
CA THR A 160 20.14 35.07 -1.83
C THR A 160 21.53 35.15 -2.47
N ASP A 161 22.28 36.23 -2.22
CA ASP A 161 23.62 36.37 -2.81
C ASP A 161 24.58 35.26 -2.35
N GLN A 162 24.37 34.70 -1.16
CA GLN A 162 25.17 33.58 -0.61
C GLN A 162 24.92 32.24 -1.30
N ASN A 163 23.71 31.99 -1.82
CA ASN A 163 23.36 30.70 -2.44
C ASN A 163 23.25 30.77 -3.97
N ARG A 164 23.23 31.96 -4.57
CA ARG A 164 23.05 32.17 -6.02
C ARG A 164 24.08 31.42 -6.85
N ALA A 165 25.35 31.42 -6.44
CA ALA A 165 26.40 30.67 -7.13
C ALA A 165 26.15 29.15 -7.12
N LYS A 166 25.69 28.61 -5.99
CA LYS A 166 25.36 27.17 -5.85
C LYS A 166 24.13 26.80 -6.67
N ILE A 167 23.10 27.66 -6.66
CA ILE A 167 21.90 27.47 -7.48
C ILE A 167 22.27 27.46 -8.97
N ARG A 168 23.12 28.39 -9.41
CA ARG A 168 23.60 28.43 -10.80
C ARG A 168 24.36 27.17 -11.18
N ALA A 169 25.32 26.74 -10.35
CA ALA A 169 26.08 25.51 -10.60
C ALA A 169 25.16 24.29 -10.72
N GLY A 170 24.16 24.16 -9.84
CA GLY A 170 23.19 23.07 -9.91
C GLY A 170 22.31 23.09 -11.16
N LEU A 171 21.95 24.28 -11.67
CA LEU A 171 21.23 24.41 -12.95
C LEU A 171 22.12 24.07 -14.15
N GLU A 172 23.40 24.43 -14.12
CA GLU A 172 24.37 24.08 -15.17
C GLU A 172 24.64 22.56 -15.21
N GLU A 173 24.74 21.90 -14.06
CA GLU A 173 24.83 20.44 -13.97
C GLU A 173 23.57 19.77 -14.56
N HIS A 174 22.39 20.30 -14.23
CA HIS A 174 21.13 19.79 -14.78
C HIS A 174 21.05 19.94 -16.31
N LYS A 175 21.59 21.04 -16.85
CA LYS A 175 21.71 21.25 -18.31
C LYS A 175 22.59 20.19 -18.95
N ALA A 176 23.78 19.94 -18.42
CA ALA A 176 24.70 18.92 -18.94
C ALA A 176 24.08 17.51 -18.89
N SER A 177 23.33 17.19 -17.84
CA SER A 177 22.61 15.92 -17.73
C SER A 177 21.55 15.76 -18.83
N ILE A 178 20.79 16.82 -19.13
CA ILE A 178 19.79 16.80 -20.22
C ILE A 178 20.47 16.62 -21.58
N GLU A 179 21.59 17.30 -21.84
CA GLU A 179 22.35 17.15 -23.08
C GLU A 179 22.87 15.71 -23.27
N ASN A 180 23.35 15.06 -22.20
CA ASN A 180 23.73 13.65 -22.24
C ASN A 180 22.53 12.74 -22.56
N LEU A 181 21.39 12.96 -21.92
CA LEU A 181 20.17 12.18 -22.20
C LEU A 181 19.67 12.38 -23.64
N LEU A 182 19.80 13.59 -24.19
CA LEU A 182 19.48 13.85 -25.60
C LEU A 182 20.41 13.08 -26.54
N ALA A 183 21.71 13.01 -26.23
CA ALA A 183 22.66 12.21 -26.99
C ALA A 183 22.31 10.71 -26.96
N GLN A 184 21.84 10.17 -25.82
CA GLN A 184 21.41 8.77 -25.70
C GLN A 184 20.14 8.44 -26.50
N VAL A 185 19.24 9.40 -26.68
CA VAL A 185 18.01 9.21 -27.48
C VAL A 185 18.30 9.35 -28.98
N ALA A 186 19.37 10.04 -29.35
CA ALA A 186 19.80 10.22 -30.73
C ALA A 186 20.75 9.11 -31.24
N ALA A 187 21.26 8.26 -30.34
CA ALA A 187 22.09 7.09 -30.64
C ALA A 187 21.23 5.85 -30.91
#